data_AF-A0A194PJR4-F1
#
_entry.id   AF-A0A194PJR4-F1
#
_cell.length_a   1.000
_cell.length_b   1.000
_cell.length_c   1.000
_cell.angle_alpha   90.00
_cell.angle_beta   90.00
_cell.angle_gamma   90.00
#
_symmetry.space_group_name_H-M   'P 1'
#
loop_
_entity.id
_entity.type
_entity.pdbx_description
1 polymer ?
#
loop_
_entity_poly.entity_id
_entity_poly.type
_entity_poly.pdbx_seq_one_letter_code
_entity_poly.pdbx_strand_id
1 'polypeptide(L)'
;MSGHDKIVYTKLLLLLFVSGAWSRSWANHHDTTTSTTQTTPTTSAPPKNFHNDPLIVETKSGLVKGYAKTVMGREVHIFTGIPFAKPPLGPLRFRKPVPIDPWHGVLEATAMPNSCYQERYEYFPGFEGEEMWNPNTNISEDCLYLNIWVPQHLRVRHHQDKPLTERPKVPILVWIYGGGYMSGTATLDLYKADIMASSSDVIVASMQYRVGAFGFLYLNKFFSPGSEEAPGNMGLWDQQLAIRWIKDNARAFGGDPELITLFGESAGGGSVSLHMLSPEMKGLFKRGILQSGTLNAPWSWMTGERAQGIGKVLVDDCNCNSSLLAVDPSLVMDCMRGVDAKTISVQQWNSYTGILGFPSAPTVDGVFLPKDPDTMIKEGNFHNTEVLLGSNQDEDDKDNFKTTSINIGRGVRGRLSVGGVECGAQVYVRRGEVRRRTYTSARGARLRTPVLAHVAQASDTQPLPGVATHTPRPPSHPNATPLAQPDKSNFSKAGTAGT
;
A
#
# COMPACT_ATOMS: atom_id res chain seq x y z
N MET A 1 48.71 4.89 47.24
CA MET A 1 48.00 6.13 46.84
C MET A 1 47.37 5.86 45.49
N SER A 2 46.10 5.48 45.47
CA SER A 2 45.31 5.26 44.25
C SER A 2 43.98 6.00 44.39
N GLY A 3 43.67 6.86 43.43
CA GLY A 3 42.33 7.39 43.15
C GLY A 3 41.96 6.90 41.75
N HIS A 4 40.88 6.13 41.61
CA HIS A 4 39.50 6.57 41.39
C HIS A 4 39.26 7.09 39.97
N ASP A 5 38.67 6.23 39.14
CA ASP A 5 37.53 6.59 38.30
C ASP A 5 36.56 5.40 38.21
N LYS A 6 35.30 5.69 38.56
CA LYS A 6 34.20 4.73 38.74
C LYS A 6 33.45 4.56 37.43
N ILE A 7 33.35 3.32 36.94
CA ILE A 7 32.32 2.86 36.02
C ILE A 7 31.16 2.33 36.88
N VAL A 8 29.96 2.88 36.73
CA VAL A 8 28.75 2.38 37.37
C VAL A 8 27.81 1.85 36.30
N TYR A 9 27.67 0.52 36.28
CA TYR A 9 26.50 -0.18 35.77
C TYR A 9 25.43 -0.18 36.86
N THR A 10 24.19 0.21 36.55
CA THR A 10 23.03 -0.19 37.34
C THR A 10 21.82 -0.46 36.45
N LYS A 11 21.30 -1.69 36.57
CA LYS A 11 20.04 -2.18 36.01
C LYS A 11 18.84 -1.64 36.80
N LEU A 12 17.72 -1.46 36.07
CA LEU A 12 16.30 -1.55 36.44
C LEU A 12 15.80 -0.83 37.71
N LEU A 13 14.76 0.00 37.54
CA LEU A 13 13.53 -0.14 38.33
C LEU A 13 12.31 0.46 37.60
N LEU A 14 11.18 -0.27 37.69
CA LEU A 14 9.81 0.10 37.40
C LEU A 14 9.42 1.48 37.96
N LEU A 15 8.61 2.25 37.23
CA LEU A 15 7.68 3.21 37.82
C LEU A 15 6.36 3.24 37.02
N LEU A 16 5.33 2.76 37.70
CA LEU A 16 3.90 2.91 37.40
C LEU A 16 3.53 4.39 37.30
N PHE A 17 2.77 4.77 36.29
CA PHE A 17 1.97 6.00 36.33
C PHE A 17 0.49 5.66 36.39
N VAL A 18 -0.12 6.07 37.50
CA VAL A 18 -1.55 6.07 37.77
C VAL A 18 -2.22 7.12 36.90
N SER A 19 -3.25 6.72 36.15
CA SER A 19 -4.13 7.61 35.41
C SER A 19 -5.05 8.35 36.39
N GLY A 20 -4.83 9.67 36.52
CA GLY A 20 -5.76 10.59 37.17
C GLY A 20 -6.84 11.03 36.19
N ALA A 21 -8.08 10.62 36.47
CA ALA A 21 -9.28 11.06 35.76
C ALA A 21 -9.46 12.58 35.87
N TRP A 22 -9.60 13.27 34.73
CA TRP A 22 -10.17 14.61 34.65
C TRP A 22 -11.46 14.53 33.85
N SER A 23 -12.58 14.44 34.58
CA SER A 23 -13.91 14.75 34.08
C SER A 23 -14.02 16.26 33.84
N ARG A 24 -14.32 16.68 32.61
CA ARG A 24 -14.78 18.04 32.33
C ARG A 24 -16.27 17.99 32.03
N SER A 25 -17.02 18.55 32.97
CA SER A 25 -18.44 18.87 32.92
C SER A 25 -18.77 19.74 31.71
N TRP A 26 -19.78 19.32 30.94
CA TRP A 26 -20.46 20.15 29.96
C TRP A 26 -21.61 20.86 30.68
N ALA A 27 -21.48 22.16 30.87
CA ALA A 27 -22.56 23.01 31.35
C ALA A 27 -23.37 23.53 30.15
N ASN A 28 -24.65 23.15 30.14
CA ASN A 28 -25.69 23.75 29.30
C ASN A 28 -25.83 25.24 29.63
N HIS A 29 -25.72 26.09 28.62
CA HIS A 29 -26.33 27.41 28.65
C HIS A 29 -27.28 27.54 27.47
N HIS A 30 -28.58 27.47 27.79
CA HIS A 30 -29.60 28.18 27.04
C HIS A 30 -29.38 29.68 27.24
N ASP A 31 -29.41 30.46 26.17
CA ASP A 31 -30.06 31.76 26.25
C ASP A 31 -30.59 32.27 24.90
N THR A 32 -31.90 32.49 24.94
CA THR A 32 -32.70 33.60 24.39
C THR A 32 -32.38 34.24 23.03
N THR A 33 -33.41 34.17 22.19
CA THR A 33 -33.73 35.00 21.03
C THR A 33 -33.88 36.49 21.41
N THR A 34 -33.16 37.36 20.69
CA THR A 34 -33.54 38.78 20.53
C THR A 34 -33.18 39.26 19.12
N SER A 35 -34.19 39.79 18.45
CA SER A 35 -34.10 40.43 17.14
C SER A 35 -33.72 41.90 17.31
N THR A 36 -32.73 42.38 16.56
CA THR A 36 -32.64 43.80 16.21
C THR A 36 -31.82 44.03 14.92
N THR A 37 -32.53 44.55 13.92
CA THR A 37 -32.15 45.53 12.88
C THR A 37 -30.82 45.44 12.11
N GLN A 38 -30.99 45.41 10.79
CA GLN A 38 -30.00 45.66 9.74
C GLN A 38 -29.23 46.97 9.95
N THR A 39 -27.90 46.89 9.82
CA THR A 39 -27.04 47.96 9.33
C THR A 39 -26.05 47.34 8.37
N THR A 40 -26.11 47.73 7.10
CA THR A 40 -25.12 47.42 6.07
C THR A 40 -23.89 48.32 6.25
N PRO A 41 -22.67 47.77 6.23
CA PRO A 41 -21.50 48.53 5.80
C PRO A 41 -20.95 47.90 4.52
N THR A 42 -21.05 48.64 3.43
CA THR A 42 -20.30 48.41 2.19
C THR A 42 -18.86 48.84 2.43
N THR A 43 -17.88 47.92 2.46
CA THR A 43 -16.50 48.22 1.99
C THR A 43 -15.67 46.96 1.80
N SER A 44 -15.37 46.68 0.52
CA SER A 44 -14.19 46.00 -0.03
C SER A 44 -13.49 44.92 0.83
N ALA A 45 -13.76 43.65 0.51
CA ALA A 45 -12.76 42.62 0.77
C ALA A 45 -11.47 42.99 0.00
N PRO A 46 -10.29 43.03 0.65
CA PRO A 46 -9.05 43.24 -0.07
C PRO A 46 -8.87 42.06 -1.05
N PRO A 47 -8.30 42.29 -2.25
CA PRO A 47 -7.98 41.18 -3.14
C PRO A 47 -6.99 40.29 -2.40
N LYS A 48 -7.40 39.09 -2.00
CA LYS A 48 -6.51 38.11 -1.39
C LYS A 48 -5.46 37.77 -2.45
N ASN A 49 -4.28 38.37 -2.32
CA ASN A 49 -3.11 38.08 -3.16
C ASN A 49 -2.58 36.67 -2.83
N PHE A 50 -3.36 35.64 -3.16
CA PHE A 50 -3.00 34.23 -2.98
C PHE A 50 -1.69 33.87 -3.72
N HIS A 51 -1.35 34.65 -4.76
CA HIS A 51 -0.10 34.51 -5.51
C HIS A 51 1.15 34.65 -4.65
N ASN A 52 1.09 35.30 -3.48
CA ASN A 52 2.25 35.52 -2.62
C ASN A 52 2.37 34.53 -1.44
N ASP A 53 1.34 33.74 -1.12
CA ASP A 53 1.40 32.76 -0.03
C ASP A 53 2.21 31.53 -0.47
N PRO A 54 3.38 31.23 0.12
CA PRO A 54 4.25 30.13 -0.31
C PRO A 54 3.62 28.74 -0.07
N LEU A 55 2.61 28.66 0.80
CA LEU A 55 1.87 27.45 1.10
C LEU A 55 0.72 27.18 0.13
N ILE A 56 0.46 28.11 -0.81
CA ILE A 56 -0.52 27.90 -1.88
C ILE A 56 0.16 27.37 -3.15
N VAL A 57 -0.42 26.31 -3.71
CA VAL A 57 0.00 25.69 -4.97
C VAL A 57 -1.17 25.67 -5.94
N GLU A 58 -0.93 26.16 -7.15
CA GLU A 58 -1.88 26.04 -8.25
C GLU A 58 -1.67 24.70 -8.96
N THR A 59 -2.60 23.79 -8.75
CA THR A 59 -2.66 22.49 -9.43
C THR A 59 -3.57 22.59 -10.64
N LYS A 60 -3.54 21.60 -11.54
CA LYS A 60 -4.50 21.50 -12.64
C LYS A 60 -5.95 21.35 -12.18
N SER A 61 -6.17 20.91 -10.94
CA SER A 61 -7.51 20.74 -10.35
C SER A 61 -7.96 21.97 -9.55
N GLY A 62 -7.08 22.92 -9.24
CA GLY A 62 -7.40 24.10 -8.44
C GLY A 62 -6.30 24.46 -7.44
N LEU A 63 -6.52 25.53 -6.68
CA LEU A 63 -5.57 25.99 -5.66
C LEU A 63 -5.66 25.11 -4.41
N VAL A 64 -4.51 24.64 -3.91
CA VAL A 64 -4.40 23.93 -2.63
C VAL A 64 -3.53 24.73 -1.67
N LYS A 65 -3.91 24.77 -0.39
CA LYS A 65 -3.12 25.37 0.68
C LYS A 65 -2.72 24.32 1.71
N GLY A 66 -1.42 24.14 1.87
CA GLY A 66 -0.84 23.27 2.89
C GLY A 66 -0.44 24.03 4.15
N TYR A 67 0.40 23.40 4.97
CA TYR A 67 1.01 24.02 6.15
C TYR A 67 2.54 23.78 6.17
N ALA A 68 3.27 24.61 6.89
CA ALA A 68 4.71 24.44 7.10
C ALA A 68 5.00 23.68 8.39
N LYS A 69 6.02 22.84 8.37
CA LYS A 69 6.56 22.17 9.57
C LYS A 69 8.09 22.15 9.51
N THR A 70 8.74 22.54 10.60
CA THR A 70 10.20 22.41 10.73
C THR A 70 10.54 21.03 11.28
N VAL A 71 11.27 20.24 10.48
CA VAL A 71 11.70 18.88 10.81
C VAL A 71 13.22 18.83 10.66
N MET A 72 13.93 18.42 11.71
CA MET A 72 15.40 18.39 11.73
C MET A 72 16.07 19.70 11.27
N GLY A 73 15.48 20.85 11.64
CA GLY A 73 16.00 22.18 11.29
C GLY A 73 15.74 22.64 9.86
N ARG A 74 14.94 21.89 9.08
CA ARG A 74 14.53 22.24 7.71
C ARG A 74 13.01 22.37 7.61
N GLU A 75 12.55 23.36 6.89
CA GLU A 75 11.11 23.56 6.65
C GLU A 75 10.62 22.62 5.54
N VAL A 76 9.49 21.95 5.80
CA VAL A 76 8.75 21.12 4.85
C VAL A 76 7.35 21.69 4.70
N HIS A 77 6.90 21.87 3.45
CA HIS A 77 5.52 22.23 3.11
C HIS A 77 4.73 20.94 2.90
N ILE A 78 3.68 20.78 3.68
CA ILE A 78 2.89 19.56 3.77
C ILE A 78 1.48 19.85 3.31
N PHE A 79 0.97 19.03 2.40
CA PHE A 79 -0.37 19.10 1.85
C PHE A 79 -1.02 17.74 2.05
N THR A 80 -2.06 17.66 2.88
CA THR A 80 -2.76 16.41 3.17
C THR A 80 -4.21 16.48 2.71
N GLY A 81 -4.76 15.36 2.24
CA GLY A 81 -6.15 15.29 1.85
C GLY A 81 -6.50 16.02 0.55
N ILE A 82 -5.61 15.98 -0.46
CA ILE A 82 -5.93 16.51 -1.79
C ILE A 82 -6.75 15.46 -2.55
N PRO A 83 -7.98 15.75 -3.01
CA PRO A 83 -8.77 14.80 -3.79
C PRO A 83 -8.15 14.63 -5.18
N PHE A 84 -7.96 13.39 -5.62
CA PHE A 84 -7.51 13.09 -7.00
C PHE A 84 -8.62 12.47 -7.85
N ALA A 85 -9.69 11.98 -7.21
CA ALA A 85 -10.84 11.37 -7.85
C ALA A 85 -12.14 11.86 -7.20
N LYS A 86 -13.26 11.71 -7.92
CA LYS A 86 -14.59 11.82 -7.32
C LYS A 86 -14.77 10.73 -6.26
N PRO A 87 -15.50 11.00 -5.16
CA PRO A 87 -15.83 9.98 -4.19
C PRO A 87 -16.51 8.78 -4.89
N PRO A 88 -16.02 7.54 -4.72
CA PRO A 88 -16.55 6.36 -5.39
C PRO A 88 -17.84 5.84 -4.72
N LEU A 89 -18.81 6.75 -4.52
CA LEU A 89 -20.07 6.53 -3.83
C LEU A 89 -21.21 6.17 -4.80
N GLY A 90 -22.23 5.48 -4.30
CA GLY A 90 -23.45 5.19 -5.03
C GLY A 90 -23.15 4.50 -6.37
N PRO A 91 -23.53 5.07 -7.53
CA PRO A 91 -23.24 4.49 -8.85
C PRO A 91 -21.76 4.27 -9.14
N LEU A 92 -20.86 5.02 -8.49
CA LEU A 92 -19.40 4.90 -8.68
C LEU A 92 -18.78 3.78 -7.84
N ARG A 93 -19.53 3.20 -6.90
CA ARG A 93 -19.04 2.04 -6.14
C ARG A 93 -18.76 0.88 -7.11
N PHE A 94 -17.60 0.24 -6.91
CA PHE A 94 -17.02 -0.82 -7.76
C PHE A 94 -16.61 -0.40 -9.18
N ARG A 95 -16.79 0.86 -9.56
CA ARG A 95 -16.40 1.38 -10.88
C ARG A 95 -15.03 2.04 -10.84
N LYS A 96 -14.47 2.24 -12.04
CA LYS A 96 -13.19 2.92 -12.23
C LYS A 96 -13.24 4.33 -11.63
N PRO A 97 -12.18 4.80 -10.96
CA PRO A 97 -12.20 6.14 -10.40
C PRO A 97 -12.33 7.18 -11.51
N VAL A 98 -13.18 8.17 -11.26
CA VAL A 98 -13.36 9.31 -12.15
C VAL A 98 -12.49 10.45 -11.63
N PRO A 99 -11.68 11.12 -12.48
CA PRO A 99 -10.89 12.28 -12.06
C PRO A 99 -11.75 13.33 -11.36
N ILE A 100 -11.20 13.98 -10.33
CA ILE A 100 -11.88 15.06 -9.63
C ILE A 100 -12.18 16.23 -10.59
N ASP A 101 -13.35 16.84 -10.46
CA ASP A 101 -13.66 18.07 -11.20
C ASP A 101 -12.78 19.21 -10.65
N PRO A 102 -12.32 20.14 -11.50
CA PRO A 102 -11.62 21.31 -11.00
C PRO A 102 -12.49 22.11 -10.03
N TRP A 103 -11.91 22.60 -8.93
CA TRP A 103 -12.59 23.44 -7.96
C TRP A 103 -12.17 24.91 -8.08
N HIS A 104 -13.07 25.79 -7.63
CA HIS A 104 -12.79 27.21 -7.46
C HIS A 104 -12.43 27.53 -6.00
N GLY A 105 -11.68 28.60 -5.80
CA GLY A 105 -11.18 28.97 -4.47
C GLY A 105 -9.98 28.11 -4.06
N VAL A 106 -9.64 28.19 -2.77
CA VAL A 106 -8.48 27.53 -2.19
C VAL A 106 -8.96 26.36 -1.33
N LEU A 107 -8.51 25.15 -1.65
CA LEU A 107 -8.74 23.96 -0.83
C LEU A 107 -7.74 23.94 0.34
N GLU A 108 -8.23 23.87 1.57
CA GLU A 108 -7.40 23.70 2.77
C GLU A 108 -6.96 22.24 2.89
N ALA A 109 -5.72 21.95 2.48
CA ALA A 109 -5.09 20.64 2.48
C ALA A 109 -4.22 20.44 3.75
N THR A 110 -4.85 20.54 4.92
CA THR A 110 -4.17 20.53 6.23
C THR A 110 -4.62 19.41 7.17
N ALA A 111 -5.70 18.71 6.83
CA ALA A 111 -6.22 17.57 7.57
C ALA A 111 -5.88 16.25 6.86
N MET A 112 -5.65 15.19 7.63
CA MET A 112 -5.49 13.85 7.05
C MET A 112 -6.82 13.36 6.48
N PRO A 113 -6.83 12.70 5.30
CA PRO A 113 -8.04 12.20 4.70
C PRO A 113 -8.62 11.00 5.46
N ASN A 114 -9.85 10.64 5.12
CA ASN A 114 -10.45 9.38 5.56
C ASN A 114 -9.61 8.18 5.07
N SER A 115 -9.60 7.12 5.86
CA SER A 115 -9.11 5.80 5.46
C SER A 115 -10.18 5.10 4.62
N CYS A 116 -9.76 4.35 3.59
CA CYS A 116 -10.71 3.58 2.78
C CYS A 116 -11.38 2.49 3.63
N TYR A 117 -12.61 2.14 3.23
CA TYR A 117 -13.44 1.20 3.97
C TYR A 117 -12.75 -0.17 4.19
N GLN A 118 -12.58 -0.55 5.45
CA GLN A 118 -11.90 -1.77 5.88
C GLN A 118 -12.29 -2.12 7.33
N GLU A 119 -11.99 -3.34 7.75
CA GLU A 119 -12.11 -3.78 9.14
C GLU A 119 -10.82 -3.49 9.92
N ARG A 120 -10.96 -3.33 11.24
CA ARG A 120 -9.84 -3.23 12.18
C ARG A 120 -9.45 -4.63 12.66
N TYR A 121 -8.17 -4.87 12.87
CA TYR A 121 -7.68 -6.05 13.56
C TYR A 121 -7.75 -5.80 15.08
N GLU A 122 -8.42 -6.71 15.78
CA GLU A 122 -8.60 -6.64 17.24
C GLU A 122 -8.27 -7.99 17.88
N TYR A 123 -7.27 -8.71 17.35
CA TYR A 123 -6.83 -9.99 17.93
C TYR A 123 -6.16 -9.81 19.29
N PHE A 124 -5.51 -8.67 19.49
CA PHE A 124 -4.82 -8.29 20.73
C PHE A 124 -5.28 -6.90 21.21
N PRO A 125 -6.50 -6.78 21.75
CA PRO A 125 -7.06 -5.48 22.14
C PRO A 125 -6.13 -4.70 23.09
N GLY A 126 -5.81 -3.47 22.70
CA GLY A 126 -4.91 -2.57 23.45
C GLY A 126 -3.42 -2.77 23.18
N PHE A 127 -3.02 -3.74 22.36
CA PHE A 127 -1.61 -3.89 21.96
C PHE A 127 -1.23 -2.89 20.86
N GLU A 128 -0.32 -1.97 21.18
CA GLU A 128 0.13 -0.93 20.24
C GLU A 128 0.73 -1.50 18.95
N GLY A 129 1.36 -2.68 18.99
CA GLY A 129 1.95 -3.33 17.82
C GLY A 129 0.94 -3.83 16.79
N GLU A 130 -0.31 -4.10 17.20
CA GLU A 130 -1.43 -4.34 16.28
C GLU A 130 -2.08 -3.01 15.87
N GLU A 131 -2.35 -2.14 16.85
CA GLU A 131 -3.09 -0.89 16.64
C GLU A 131 -2.36 0.08 15.70
N MET A 132 -1.02 0.07 15.66
CA MET A 132 -0.26 0.93 14.76
C MET A 132 -0.55 0.69 13.26
N TRP A 133 -1.15 -0.45 12.91
CA TRP A 133 -1.56 -0.81 11.55
C TRP A 133 -3.04 -0.55 11.27
N ASN A 134 -3.84 -0.31 12.30
CA ASN A 134 -5.26 -0.01 12.16
C ASN A 134 -5.48 1.43 11.65
N PRO A 135 -6.59 1.69 10.94
CA PRO A 135 -6.96 3.05 10.53
C PRO A 135 -6.94 4.05 11.70
N ASN A 136 -6.17 5.12 11.54
CA ASN A 136 -6.05 6.21 12.52
C ASN A 136 -6.87 7.47 12.14
N THR A 137 -7.68 7.38 11.08
CA THR A 137 -8.67 8.39 10.66
C THR A 137 -10.02 7.72 10.44
N ASN A 138 -11.07 8.52 10.26
CA ASN A 138 -12.40 7.99 9.97
C ASN A 138 -12.38 7.08 8.74
N ILE A 139 -13.17 6.01 8.80
CA ILE A 139 -13.32 5.05 7.71
C ILE A 139 -14.49 5.51 6.82
N SER A 140 -14.26 5.64 5.52
CA SER A 140 -15.25 6.08 4.54
C SER A 140 -14.97 5.52 3.15
N GLU A 141 -16.00 5.40 2.32
CA GLU A 141 -15.82 5.19 0.88
C GLU A 141 -15.35 6.45 0.15
N ASP A 142 -15.67 7.63 0.70
CA ASP A 142 -15.03 8.89 0.30
C ASP A 142 -13.62 8.95 0.89
N CYS A 143 -12.69 8.25 0.24
CA CYS A 143 -11.32 8.08 0.67
C CYS A 143 -10.26 8.39 -0.39
N LEU A 144 -10.63 8.74 -1.64
CA LEU A 144 -9.67 8.89 -2.75
C LEU A 144 -8.90 10.22 -2.74
N TYR A 145 -8.00 10.33 -1.77
CA TYR A 145 -7.14 11.48 -1.51
C TYR A 145 -5.66 11.11 -1.52
N LEU A 146 -4.81 12.12 -1.74
CA LEU A 146 -3.35 12.00 -1.66
C LEU A 146 -2.75 13.08 -0.76
N ASN A 147 -1.51 12.82 -0.34
CA ASN A 147 -0.72 13.69 0.54
C ASN A 147 0.64 13.95 -0.11
N ILE A 148 1.21 15.15 0.08
CA ILE A 148 2.48 15.58 -0.52
C ILE A 148 3.32 16.34 0.51
N TRP A 149 4.61 15.97 0.59
CA TRP A 149 5.64 16.63 1.38
C TRP A 149 6.68 17.21 0.44
N VAL A 150 6.88 18.53 0.53
CA VAL A 150 7.83 19.27 -0.31
C VAL A 150 8.82 20.00 0.58
N PRO A 151 10.14 19.72 0.48
CA PRO A 151 11.15 20.51 1.16
C PRO A 151 11.09 21.96 0.67
N GLN A 152 11.03 22.94 1.58
CA GLN A 152 10.80 24.36 1.23
C GLN A 152 11.79 24.84 0.15
N HIS A 153 13.07 24.49 0.27
CA HIS A 153 14.12 24.94 -0.66
C HIS A 153 13.99 24.40 -2.09
N LEU A 154 13.14 23.39 -2.32
CA LEU A 154 12.87 22.81 -3.63
C LEU A 154 11.64 23.41 -4.33
N ARG A 155 10.91 24.33 -3.66
CA ARG A 155 9.69 24.93 -4.22
C ARG A 155 10.02 25.77 -5.47
N VAL A 156 9.13 25.69 -6.46
CA VAL A 156 9.22 26.38 -7.76
C VAL A 156 9.54 27.87 -7.61
N ARG A 157 8.94 28.54 -6.61
CA ARG A 157 9.10 29.98 -6.39
C ARG A 157 10.56 30.38 -6.10
N HIS A 158 11.38 29.50 -5.53
CA HIS A 158 12.81 29.76 -5.31
C HIS A 158 13.66 29.61 -6.59
N HIS A 159 13.04 29.21 -7.70
CA HIS A 159 13.69 29.02 -8.99
C HIS A 159 12.94 29.71 -10.15
N GLN A 160 11.99 30.60 -9.85
CA GLN A 160 11.20 31.29 -10.89
C GLN A 160 12.07 32.14 -11.81
N ASP A 161 13.12 32.76 -11.26
CA ASP A 161 14.09 33.58 -12.00
C ASP A 161 15.06 32.76 -12.86
N LYS A 162 15.06 31.43 -12.73
CA LYS A 162 15.91 30.53 -13.50
C LYS A 162 15.17 29.92 -14.70
N PRO A 163 15.79 29.87 -15.90
CA PRO A 163 15.27 29.12 -17.03
C PRO A 163 14.95 27.67 -16.65
N LEU A 164 13.91 27.08 -17.25
CA LEU A 164 13.51 25.68 -17.00
C LEU A 164 14.67 24.68 -17.13
N THR A 165 15.62 24.94 -18.02
CA THR A 165 16.82 24.12 -18.26
C THR A 165 17.82 24.13 -17.12
N GLU A 166 17.78 25.13 -16.24
CA GLU A 166 18.70 25.33 -15.12
C GLU A 166 18.07 24.98 -13.76
N ARG A 167 16.78 24.64 -13.74
CA ARG A 167 16.09 24.22 -12.52
C ARG A 167 16.55 22.82 -12.11
N PRO A 168 16.74 22.56 -10.80
CA PRO A 168 17.09 21.24 -10.34
C PRO A 168 15.99 20.24 -10.72
N LYS A 169 16.40 19.05 -11.17
CA LYS A 169 15.47 17.95 -11.41
C LYS A 169 15.20 17.26 -10.08
N VAL A 170 14.05 17.57 -9.47
CA VAL A 170 13.70 17.05 -8.15
C VAL A 170 12.95 15.72 -8.29
N PRO A 171 13.45 14.61 -7.72
CA PRO A 171 12.76 13.32 -7.73
C PRO A 171 11.47 13.37 -6.91
N ILE A 172 10.50 12.54 -7.30
CA ILE A 172 9.26 12.32 -6.55
C ILE A 172 9.20 10.84 -6.16
N LEU A 173 9.09 10.56 -4.86
CA LEU A 173 8.86 9.22 -4.32
C LEU A 173 7.38 9.08 -3.99
N VAL A 174 6.71 8.06 -4.53
CA VAL A 174 5.27 7.83 -4.33
C VAL A 174 5.06 6.53 -3.55
N TRP A 175 4.57 6.66 -2.32
CA TRP A 175 4.31 5.57 -1.39
C TRP A 175 2.99 4.88 -1.68
N ILE A 176 3.03 3.55 -1.79
CA ILE A 176 1.86 2.68 -1.87
C ILE A 176 1.89 1.77 -0.63
N TYR A 177 0.88 1.89 0.24
CA TYR A 177 0.82 1.08 1.46
C TYR A 177 0.40 -0.37 1.19
N GLY A 178 0.83 -1.27 2.09
CA GLY A 178 0.46 -2.67 2.14
C GLY A 178 -0.81 -2.95 2.96
N GLY A 179 -1.04 -4.22 3.30
CA GLY A 179 -2.27 -4.66 3.99
C GLY A 179 -3.06 -5.74 3.23
N GLY A 180 -2.37 -6.59 2.46
CA GLY A 180 -2.97 -7.72 1.76
C GLY A 180 -4.06 -7.35 0.75
N TYR A 181 -4.06 -6.10 0.25
CA TYR A 181 -5.15 -5.50 -0.54
C TYR A 181 -6.51 -5.46 0.17
N MET A 182 -6.57 -5.72 1.48
CA MET A 182 -7.79 -5.75 2.31
C MET A 182 -7.83 -4.61 3.32
N SER A 183 -6.68 -4.10 3.74
CA SER A 183 -6.51 -3.06 4.75
C SER A 183 -5.35 -2.12 4.39
N GLY A 184 -5.05 -1.21 5.31
CA GLY A 184 -3.99 -0.22 5.20
C GLY A 184 -4.52 1.19 4.90
N THR A 185 -3.70 2.19 5.22
CA THR A 185 -3.98 3.60 4.95
C THR A 185 -2.69 4.40 4.84
N ALA A 186 -2.68 5.41 3.97
CA ALA A 186 -1.57 6.34 3.81
C ALA A 186 -1.40 7.30 5.01
N THR A 187 -2.35 7.30 5.95
CA THR A 187 -2.39 8.23 7.09
C THR A 187 -1.67 7.72 8.34
N LEU A 188 -1.21 6.45 8.35
CA LEU A 188 -0.50 5.88 9.50
C LEU A 188 0.73 6.71 9.85
N ASP A 189 0.99 6.84 11.15
CA ASP A 189 2.13 7.60 11.67
C ASP A 189 3.47 7.05 11.18
N LEU A 190 3.55 5.73 10.97
CA LEU A 190 4.69 5.04 10.38
C LEU A 190 5.05 5.56 8.98
N TYR A 191 4.08 6.07 8.23
CA TYR A 191 4.23 6.53 6.85
C TYR A 191 4.38 8.05 6.73
N LYS A 192 4.47 8.78 7.85
CA LYS A 192 4.76 10.22 7.84
C LYS A 192 6.10 10.49 7.15
N ALA A 193 6.04 11.14 6.00
CA ALA A 193 7.22 11.41 5.18
C ALA A 193 8.04 12.63 5.62
N ASP A 194 7.70 13.24 6.76
CA ASP A 194 8.36 14.41 7.36
C ASP A 194 9.90 14.30 7.34
N ILE A 195 10.43 13.21 7.91
CA ILE A 195 11.88 12.99 8.02
C ILE A 195 12.50 12.72 6.64
N MET A 196 11.82 11.94 5.80
CA MET A 196 12.31 11.60 4.46
C MET A 196 12.44 12.87 3.59
N ALA A 197 11.41 13.71 3.57
CA ALA A 197 11.43 14.98 2.89
C ALA A 197 12.44 15.96 3.50
N SER A 198 12.55 16.06 4.83
CA SER A 198 13.51 17.00 5.43
C SER A 198 14.98 16.59 5.19
N SER A 199 15.27 15.29 5.26
CA SER A 199 16.64 14.77 5.18
C SER A 199 17.14 14.58 3.75
N SER A 200 16.23 14.42 2.78
CA SER A 200 16.55 14.12 1.38
C SER A 200 16.00 15.19 0.45
N ASP A 201 16.73 15.55 -0.61
CA ASP A 201 16.27 16.52 -1.60
C ASP A 201 15.25 15.90 -2.58
N VAL A 202 14.13 15.41 -2.04
CA VAL A 202 13.06 14.73 -2.78
C VAL A 202 11.68 15.20 -2.32
N ILE A 203 10.72 15.15 -3.23
CA ILE A 203 9.30 15.25 -2.89
C ILE A 203 8.81 13.85 -2.55
N VAL A 204 8.01 13.73 -1.49
CA VAL A 204 7.35 12.47 -1.15
C VAL A 204 5.85 12.66 -1.29
N ALA A 205 5.18 11.69 -1.90
CA ALA A 205 3.73 11.64 -1.98
C ALA A 205 3.22 10.28 -1.48
N SER A 206 2.02 10.25 -0.93
CA SER A 206 1.30 9.02 -0.59
C SER A 206 -0.16 9.14 -1.01
N MET A 207 -0.84 8.02 -1.25
CA MET A 207 -2.22 8.02 -1.73
C MET A 207 -3.03 6.90 -1.12
N GLN A 208 -4.32 7.18 -0.95
CA GLN A 208 -5.32 6.17 -0.68
C GLN A 208 -5.70 5.44 -1.97
N TYR A 209 -6.00 4.15 -1.84
CA TYR A 209 -6.63 3.36 -2.89
C TYR A 209 -7.66 2.43 -2.26
N ARG A 210 -8.76 2.15 -2.98
CA ARG A 210 -9.78 1.23 -2.47
C ARG A 210 -9.17 -0.16 -2.25
N VAL A 211 -9.48 -0.73 -1.10
CA VAL A 211 -9.09 -2.08 -0.67
C VAL A 211 -10.32 -2.98 -0.57
N GLY A 212 -10.11 -4.27 -0.38
CA GLY A 212 -11.15 -5.27 -0.28
C GLY A 212 -12.05 -5.32 -1.51
N ALA A 213 -13.29 -5.75 -1.31
CA ALA A 213 -14.30 -5.82 -2.35
C ALA A 213 -14.56 -4.46 -3.03
N PHE A 214 -14.40 -3.35 -2.31
CA PHE A 214 -14.56 -2.00 -2.87
C PHE A 214 -13.55 -1.70 -3.98
N GLY A 215 -12.34 -2.26 -3.87
CA GLY A 215 -11.26 -2.10 -4.84
C GLY A 215 -11.14 -3.26 -5.82
N PHE A 216 -11.63 -4.46 -5.50
CA PHE A 216 -11.27 -5.68 -6.23
C PHE A 216 -12.45 -6.60 -6.58
N LEU A 217 -13.70 -6.19 -6.37
CA LEU A 217 -14.86 -6.95 -6.85
C LEU A 217 -14.78 -7.19 -8.37
N TYR A 218 -14.78 -8.46 -8.77
CA TYR A 218 -14.69 -8.89 -10.16
C TYR A 218 -15.90 -9.74 -10.53
N LEU A 219 -16.79 -9.19 -11.36
CA LEU A 219 -17.96 -9.89 -11.90
C LEU A 219 -18.08 -9.71 -13.43
N ASN A 220 -17.01 -9.23 -14.08
CA ASN A 220 -17.01 -8.76 -15.47
C ASN A 220 -17.58 -9.79 -16.49
N LYS A 221 -17.38 -11.10 -16.26
CA LYS A 221 -17.89 -12.17 -17.13
C LYS A 221 -19.42 -12.18 -17.29
N PHE A 222 -20.15 -11.59 -16.36
CA PHE A 222 -21.61 -11.50 -16.41
C PHE A 222 -22.12 -10.28 -17.18
N PHE A 223 -21.24 -9.39 -17.63
CA PHE A 223 -21.59 -8.19 -18.35
C PHE A 223 -21.08 -8.22 -19.80
N SER A 224 -21.60 -7.30 -20.61
CA SER A 224 -21.07 -7.09 -21.97
C SER A 224 -19.60 -6.66 -21.91
N PRO A 225 -18.77 -7.03 -22.90
CA PRO A 225 -17.38 -6.59 -22.98
C PRO A 225 -17.27 -5.06 -22.88
N GLY A 226 -16.37 -4.58 -22.02
CA GLY A 226 -16.17 -3.14 -21.76
C GLY A 226 -17.15 -2.55 -20.73
N SER A 227 -17.93 -3.38 -20.04
CA SER A 227 -18.75 -2.93 -18.91
C SER A 227 -17.88 -2.42 -17.76
N GLU A 228 -18.31 -1.31 -17.16
CA GLU A 228 -17.65 -0.67 -16.01
C GLU A 228 -18.31 -1.05 -14.67
N GLU A 229 -19.25 -2.00 -14.65
CA GLU A 229 -20.09 -2.29 -13.47
C GLU A 229 -19.29 -2.90 -12.30
N ALA A 230 -18.45 -3.91 -12.58
CA ALA A 230 -17.53 -4.54 -11.62
C ALA A 230 -16.34 -5.23 -12.33
N PRO A 231 -15.41 -4.45 -12.92
CA PRO A 231 -14.33 -4.99 -13.76
C PRO A 231 -13.16 -5.62 -12.98
N GLY A 232 -13.13 -5.50 -11.65
CA GLY A 232 -11.97 -5.79 -10.79
C GLY A 232 -10.83 -4.77 -10.94
N ASN A 233 -9.85 -4.81 -10.04
CA ASN A 233 -8.67 -3.92 -10.05
C ASN A 233 -8.94 -2.41 -9.89
N MET A 234 -10.09 -2.00 -9.40
CA MET A 234 -10.40 -0.59 -9.16
C MET A 234 -9.42 0.06 -8.19
N GLY A 235 -8.92 -0.68 -7.19
CA GLY A 235 -7.82 -0.21 -6.33
C GLY A 235 -6.53 0.09 -7.10
N LEU A 236 -6.18 -0.70 -8.12
CA LEU A 236 -5.02 -0.41 -8.98
C LEU A 236 -5.28 0.78 -9.90
N TRP A 237 -6.52 0.95 -10.38
CA TRP A 237 -6.89 2.14 -11.13
C TRP A 237 -6.89 3.41 -10.29
N ASP A 238 -7.21 3.33 -8.99
CA ASP A 238 -7.08 4.44 -8.03
C ASP A 238 -5.62 4.85 -7.92
N GLN A 239 -4.72 3.88 -7.71
CA GLN A 239 -3.28 4.11 -7.66
C GLN A 239 -2.76 4.74 -8.96
N GLN A 240 -3.16 4.21 -10.13
CA GLN A 240 -2.80 4.76 -11.43
C GLN A 240 -3.25 6.21 -11.57
N LEU A 241 -4.51 6.51 -11.21
CA LEU A 241 -5.06 7.86 -11.34
C LEU A 241 -4.36 8.86 -10.40
N ALA A 242 -4.05 8.46 -9.16
CA ALA A 242 -3.26 9.27 -8.23
C ALA A 242 -1.85 9.54 -8.77
N ILE A 243 -1.16 8.52 -9.31
CA ILE A 243 0.17 8.66 -9.91
C ILE A 243 0.11 9.60 -11.13
N ARG A 244 -0.92 9.50 -11.97
CA ARG A 244 -1.15 10.41 -13.09
C ARG A 244 -1.36 11.84 -12.59
N TRP A 245 -2.19 12.03 -11.57
CA TRP A 245 -2.41 13.34 -10.94
C TRP A 245 -1.09 13.93 -10.42
N ILE A 246 -0.26 13.12 -9.75
CA ILE A 246 1.07 13.54 -9.27
C ILE A 246 1.97 13.93 -10.44
N LYS A 247 2.02 13.14 -11.52
CA LYS A 247 2.82 13.47 -12.72
C LYS A 247 2.37 14.77 -13.36
N ASP A 248 1.05 14.96 -13.48
CA ASP A 248 0.45 16.16 -14.05
C ASP A 248 0.74 17.43 -13.23
N ASN A 249 0.86 17.30 -11.92
CA ASN A 249 1.09 18.41 -11.00
C ASN A 249 2.53 18.49 -10.46
N ALA A 250 3.41 17.57 -10.88
CA ALA A 250 4.80 17.46 -10.41
C ALA A 250 5.51 18.82 -10.42
N ARG A 251 5.41 19.53 -11.55
CA ARG A 251 6.05 20.83 -11.74
C ARG A 251 5.50 21.92 -10.84
N ALA A 252 4.22 21.87 -10.44
CA ALA A 252 3.63 22.85 -9.54
C ALA A 252 4.18 22.75 -8.11
N PHE A 253 4.56 21.53 -7.69
CA PHE A 253 5.21 21.27 -6.42
C PHE A 253 6.74 21.40 -6.46
N GLY A 254 7.35 21.52 -7.66
CA GLY A 254 8.81 21.62 -7.84
C GLY A 254 9.48 20.33 -8.33
N GLY A 255 8.70 19.26 -8.50
CA GLY A 255 9.16 17.95 -8.96
C GLY A 255 9.36 17.85 -10.47
N ASP A 256 10.18 16.89 -10.88
CA ASP A 256 10.35 16.47 -12.27
C ASP A 256 9.41 15.28 -12.58
N PRO A 257 8.42 15.42 -13.50
CA PRO A 257 7.48 14.35 -13.85
C PRO A 257 8.16 13.12 -14.50
N GLU A 258 9.43 13.23 -14.89
CA GLU A 258 10.22 12.14 -15.46
C GLU A 258 11.09 11.41 -14.42
N LEU A 259 11.06 11.82 -13.15
CA LEU A 259 11.82 11.24 -12.05
C LEU A 259 10.93 10.69 -10.92
N ILE A 260 9.77 10.13 -11.29
CA ILE A 260 8.86 9.47 -10.36
C ILE A 260 9.37 8.04 -10.04
N THR A 261 9.53 7.76 -8.75
CA THR A 261 9.86 6.43 -8.21
C THR A 261 8.69 5.95 -7.36
N LEU A 262 8.11 4.80 -7.71
CA LEU A 262 7.11 4.15 -6.87
C LEU A 262 7.83 3.32 -5.82
N PHE A 263 7.33 3.33 -4.58
CA PHE A 263 7.83 2.45 -3.53
C PHE A 263 6.69 1.97 -2.64
N GLY A 264 6.78 0.73 -2.20
CA GLY A 264 5.73 0.12 -1.38
C GLY A 264 6.19 -1.13 -0.67
N GLU A 265 5.43 -1.51 0.35
CA GLU A 265 5.68 -2.66 1.20
C GLU A 265 4.51 -3.65 1.13
N SER A 266 4.79 -4.96 1.21
CA SER A 266 3.78 -6.03 1.14
C SER A 266 2.89 -5.88 -0.11
N ALA A 267 1.57 -5.77 0.02
CA ALA A 267 0.64 -5.49 -1.08
C ALA A 267 0.96 -4.18 -1.84
N GLY A 268 1.58 -3.19 -1.19
CA GLY A 268 2.11 -2.01 -1.85
C GLY A 268 3.31 -2.34 -2.74
N GLY A 269 4.23 -3.20 -2.27
CA GLY A 269 5.33 -3.73 -3.08
C GLY A 269 4.83 -4.58 -4.26
N GLY A 270 3.82 -5.42 -4.00
CA GLY A 270 3.07 -6.16 -5.02
C GLY A 270 2.46 -5.23 -6.07
N SER A 271 1.80 -4.15 -5.64
CA SER A 271 1.26 -3.11 -6.51
C SER A 271 2.35 -2.48 -7.39
N VAL A 272 3.49 -2.08 -6.81
CA VAL A 272 4.63 -1.54 -7.57
C VAL A 272 5.11 -2.54 -8.62
N SER A 273 5.22 -3.81 -8.26
CA SER A 273 5.66 -4.87 -9.18
C SER A 273 4.71 -5.07 -10.36
N LEU A 274 3.39 -4.98 -10.12
CA LEU A 274 2.37 -5.12 -11.15
C LEU A 274 2.28 -3.87 -12.03
N HIS A 275 2.49 -2.68 -11.46
CA HIS A 275 2.57 -1.43 -12.23
C HIS A 275 3.72 -1.43 -13.23
N MET A 276 4.81 -2.14 -12.94
CA MET A 276 5.90 -2.30 -13.89
C MET A 276 5.52 -3.14 -15.12
N LEU A 277 4.58 -4.07 -14.94
CA LEU A 277 4.08 -4.95 -16.00
C LEU A 277 2.89 -4.37 -16.76
N SER A 278 2.04 -3.58 -16.09
CA SER A 278 0.80 -3.10 -16.68
C SER A 278 1.04 -2.13 -17.84
N PRO A 279 0.41 -2.33 -19.00
CA PRO A 279 0.49 -1.37 -20.11
C PRO A 279 -0.14 -0.02 -19.76
N GLU A 280 -1.09 0.00 -18.82
CA GLU A 280 -1.81 1.20 -18.38
C GLU A 280 -0.93 2.17 -17.58
N MET A 281 0.23 1.69 -17.13
CA MET A 281 1.20 2.49 -16.37
C MET A 281 2.31 3.09 -17.24
N LYS A 282 2.23 2.93 -18.57
CA LYS A 282 3.27 3.37 -19.51
C LYS A 282 3.53 4.87 -19.42
N GLY A 283 4.79 5.20 -19.12
CA GLY A 283 5.26 6.57 -19.03
C GLY A 283 4.85 7.30 -17.74
N LEU A 284 4.17 6.65 -16.79
CA LEU A 284 3.74 7.29 -15.55
C LEU A 284 4.85 7.37 -14.49
N PHE A 285 5.79 6.43 -14.50
CA PHE A 285 6.89 6.38 -13.54
C PHE A 285 8.16 5.80 -14.18
N LYS A 286 9.29 5.91 -13.46
CA LYS A 286 10.62 5.52 -13.94
C LYS A 286 11.27 4.37 -13.17
N ARG A 287 11.00 4.26 -11.87
CA ARG A 287 11.66 3.31 -10.96
C ARG A 287 10.70 2.70 -9.97
N GLY A 288 11.04 1.51 -9.47
CA GLY A 288 10.28 0.80 -8.44
C GLY A 288 11.17 0.38 -7.27
N ILE A 289 10.66 0.52 -6.05
CA ILE A 289 11.22 -0.08 -4.84
C ILE A 289 10.19 -1.03 -4.23
N LEU A 290 10.54 -2.30 -4.11
CA LEU A 290 9.63 -3.37 -3.67
C LEU A 290 10.13 -3.95 -2.36
N GLN A 291 9.44 -3.64 -1.27
CA GLN A 291 9.76 -4.15 0.07
C GLN A 291 8.84 -5.33 0.36
N SER A 292 9.37 -6.56 0.44
CA SER A 292 8.61 -7.74 0.90
C SER A 292 7.32 -8.05 0.11
N GLY A 293 7.27 -7.66 -1.17
CA GLY A 293 6.10 -7.84 -2.00
C GLY A 293 6.43 -7.84 -3.48
N THR A 294 6.08 -8.94 -4.16
CA THR A 294 6.32 -9.14 -5.59
C THR A 294 5.14 -9.88 -6.22
N LEU A 295 4.98 -9.74 -7.53
CA LEU A 295 3.92 -10.38 -8.31
C LEU A 295 3.92 -11.91 -8.23
N ASN A 296 5.05 -12.56 -7.95
CA ASN A 296 5.11 -14.03 -7.87
C ASN A 296 4.69 -14.57 -6.49
N ALA A 297 4.35 -13.71 -5.54
CA ALA A 297 3.80 -14.15 -4.27
C ALA A 297 2.35 -14.66 -4.47
N PRO A 298 1.95 -15.82 -3.89
CA PRO A 298 0.63 -16.43 -4.11
C PRO A 298 -0.57 -15.56 -3.72
N TRP A 299 -0.35 -14.56 -2.87
CA TRP A 299 -1.35 -13.61 -2.39
C TRP A 299 -1.40 -12.31 -3.23
N SER A 300 -0.45 -12.12 -4.15
CA SER A 300 -0.21 -10.84 -4.82
C SER A 300 -1.08 -10.62 -6.07
N TRP A 301 -1.69 -11.69 -6.58
CA TRP A 301 -2.67 -11.64 -7.66
C TRP A 301 -3.54 -12.92 -7.67
N MET A 302 -4.61 -12.91 -8.46
CA MET A 302 -5.49 -14.06 -8.68
C MET A 302 -6.05 -14.13 -10.11
N THR A 303 -6.52 -15.31 -10.52
CA THR A 303 -7.20 -15.48 -11.81
C THR A 303 -8.59 -14.85 -11.79
N GLY A 304 -9.10 -14.46 -12.96
CA GLY A 304 -10.47 -13.96 -13.09
C GLY A 304 -11.53 -14.96 -12.62
N GLU A 305 -11.31 -16.27 -12.82
CA GLU A 305 -12.23 -17.32 -12.38
C GLU A 305 -12.32 -17.38 -10.85
N ARG A 306 -11.18 -17.28 -10.15
CA ARG A 306 -11.15 -17.27 -8.68
C ARG A 306 -11.81 -16.01 -8.13
N ALA A 307 -11.46 -14.84 -8.68
CA ALA A 307 -12.04 -13.57 -8.29
C ALA A 307 -13.56 -13.54 -8.50
N GLN A 308 -14.04 -14.09 -9.61
CA GLN A 308 -15.47 -14.24 -9.90
C GLN A 308 -16.16 -15.17 -8.90
N GLY A 309 -15.53 -16.30 -8.55
CA GLY A 309 -16.06 -17.21 -7.53
C GLY A 309 -16.25 -16.53 -6.17
N ILE A 310 -15.23 -15.80 -5.72
CA ILE A 310 -15.28 -15.01 -4.48
C ILE A 310 -16.34 -13.90 -4.56
N GLY A 311 -16.39 -13.19 -5.69
CA GLY A 311 -17.39 -12.14 -5.93
C GLY A 311 -18.83 -12.65 -5.83
N LYS A 312 -19.11 -13.85 -6.33
CA LYS A 312 -20.44 -14.48 -6.19
C LYS A 312 -20.79 -14.80 -4.75
N VAL A 313 -19.84 -15.34 -3.97
CA VAL A 313 -20.06 -15.63 -2.54
C VAL A 313 -20.38 -14.35 -1.80
N LEU A 314 -19.63 -13.26 -2.04
CA LEU A 314 -19.91 -11.97 -1.43
C LEU A 314 -21.30 -11.42 -1.80
N VAL A 315 -21.72 -11.58 -3.06
CA VAL A 315 -23.08 -11.20 -3.49
C VAL A 315 -24.14 -11.94 -2.69
N ASP A 316 -23.97 -13.24 -2.46
CA ASP A 316 -24.91 -14.04 -1.65
C ASP A 316 -24.84 -13.68 -0.16
N ASP A 317 -23.64 -13.46 0.39
CA ASP A 317 -23.44 -13.03 1.79
C ASP A 317 -24.02 -11.63 2.06
N CYS A 318 -24.14 -10.79 1.02
CA CYS A 318 -24.81 -9.50 1.07
C CYS A 318 -26.31 -9.57 0.74
N ASN A 319 -26.88 -10.78 0.58
CA ASN A 319 -28.28 -11.02 0.24
C ASN A 319 -28.73 -10.43 -1.13
N CYS A 320 -27.82 -10.34 -2.10
CA CYS A 320 -28.10 -9.79 -3.43
C CYS A 320 -28.34 -10.85 -4.53
N ASN A 321 -28.39 -12.13 -4.16
CA ASN A 321 -28.73 -13.28 -5.01
C ASN A 321 -27.87 -13.39 -6.28
N SER A 322 -26.75 -14.11 -6.17
CA SER A 322 -25.79 -14.33 -7.26
C SER A 322 -26.36 -15.15 -8.42
N SER A 323 -27.49 -15.84 -8.22
CA SER A 323 -28.17 -16.59 -9.29
C SER A 323 -28.73 -15.67 -10.39
N LEU A 324 -29.01 -14.40 -10.06
CA LEU A 324 -29.51 -13.41 -11.01
C LEU A 324 -28.41 -12.82 -11.91
N LEU A 325 -27.13 -13.02 -11.60
CA LEU A 325 -26.02 -12.48 -12.41
C LEU A 325 -26.05 -12.95 -13.86
N ALA A 326 -26.61 -14.14 -14.15
CA ALA A 326 -26.70 -14.64 -15.52
C ALA A 326 -27.92 -14.10 -16.30
N VAL A 327 -28.93 -13.55 -15.61
CA VAL A 327 -30.22 -13.17 -16.20
C VAL A 327 -30.39 -11.64 -16.19
N ASP A 328 -30.13 -11.02 -15.05
CA ASP A 328 -30.20 -9.57 -14.84
C ASP A 328 -29.07 -9.13 -13.89
N PRO A 329 -27.83 -9.01 -14.40
CA PRO A 329 -26.69 -8.61 -13.59
C PRO A 329 -26.79 -7.15 -13.10
N SER A 330 -27.58 -6.30 -13.77
CA SER A 330 -27.82 -4.93 -13.33
C SER A 330 -28.58 -4.89 -12.01
N LEU A 331 -29.63 -5.72 -11.86
CA LEU A 331 -30.38 -5.85 -10.60
C LEU A 331 -29.48 -6.27 -9.41
N VAL A 332 -28.53 -7.17 -9.65
CA VAL A 332 -27.57 -7.59 -8.63
C VAL A 332 -26.65 -6.43 -8.22
N MET A 333 -26.15 -5.66 -9.19
CA MET A 333 -25.28 -4.52 -8.90
C MET A 333 -26.01 -3.38 -8.21
N ASP A 334 -27.27 -3.13 -8.56
CA ASP A 334 -28.11 -2.14 -7.87
C ASP A 334 -28.32 -2.53 -6.40
N CYS A 335 -28.56 -3.82 -6.13
CA CYS A 335 -28.57 -4.34 -4.77
C CYS A 335 -27.23 -4.11 -4.06
N MET A 336 -26.11 -4.55 -4.66
CA MET A 336 -24.77 -4.43 -4.05
C MET A 336 -24.34 -2.98 -3.77
N ARG A 337 -24.80 -2.03 -4.58
CA ARG A 337 -24.60 -0.58 -4.34
C ARG A 337 -25.47 -0.02 -3.22
N GLY A 338 -26.62 -0.65 -2.96
CA GLY A 338 -27.52 -0.32 -1.86
C GLY A 338 -27.12 -0.92 -0.50
N VAL A 339 -26.24 -1.93 -0.48
CA VAL A 339 -25.75 -2.56 0.75
C VAL A 339 -24.89 -1.57 1.55
N ASP A 340 -24.98 -1.57 2.87
CA ASP A 340 -24.09 -0.77 3.72
C ASP A 340 -22.63 -1.21 3.54
N ALA A 341 -21.73 -0.24 3.46
CA ALA A 341 -20.31 -0.51 3.31
C ALA A 341 -19.78 -1.34 4.50
N LYS A 342 -20.31 -1.18 5.71
CA LYS A 342 -19.94 -2.03 6.85
C LYS A 342 -20.27 -3.50 6.60
N THR A 343 -21.43 -3.79 6.03
CA THR A 343 -21.83 -5.16 5.71
C THR A 343 -20.87 -5.78 4.70
N ILE A 344 -20.56 -5.10 3.59
CA ILE A 344 -19.59 -5.59 2.60
C ILE A 344 -18.21 -5.81 3.25
N SER A 345 -17.78 -4.84 4.06
CA SER A 345 -16.48 -4.85 4.74
C SER A 345 -16.28 -6.06 5.65
N VAL A 346 -17.33 -6.48 6.35
CA VAL A 346 -17.34 -7.68 7.20
C VAL A 346 -17.47 -8.94 6.36
N GLN A 347 -18.50 -9.03 5.49
CA GLN A 347 -18.84 -10.26 4.79
C GLN A 347 -17.77 -10.75 3.81
N GLN A 348 -16.99 -9.85 3.22
CA GLN A 348 -15.88 -10.25 2.33
C GLN A 348 -14.88 -11.22 3.00
N TRP A 349 -14.73 -11.17 4.33
CA TRP A 349 -13.82 -12.03 5.07
C TRP A 349 -14.29 -13.49 5.16
N ASN A 350 -15.56 -13.80 4.86
CA ASN A 350 -16.05 -15.18 4.79
C ASN A 350 -15.32 -16.01 3.71
N SER A 351 -14.79 -15.34 2.69
CA SER A 351 -13.98 -15.96 1.63
C SER A 351 -12.48 -15.94 1.90
N TYR A 352 -12.05 -15.55 3.11
CA TYR A 352 -10.65 -15.67 3.53
C TYR A 352 -10.31 -17.14 3.82
N THR A 353 -9.43 -17.73 3.01
CA THR A 353 -9.11 -19.17 3.10
C THR A 353 -7.63 -19.41 3.37
N GLY A 354 -7.30 -19.91 4.57
CA GLY A 354 -5.93 -20.23 4.94
C GLY A 354 -5.05 -19.00 5.16
N ILE A 355 -3.78 -19.24 5.50
CA ILE A 355 -2.80 -18.16 5.74
C ILE A 355 -2.50 -17.45 4.42
N LEU A 356 -2.63 -16.11 4.42
CA LEU A 356 -2.42 -15.24 3.25
C LEU A 356 -3.38 -15.49 2.07
N GLY A 357 -4.49 -16.20 2.28
CA GLY A 357 -5.51 -16.44 1.25
C GLY A 357 -6.56 -15.33 1.21
N PHE A 358 -6.14 -14.10 0.96
CA PHE A 358 -7.04 -12.94 0.92
C PHE A 358 -8.11 -13.06 -0.17
N PRO A 359 -9.35 -12.61 0.10
CA PRO A 359 -10.44 -12.64 -0.87
C PRO A 359 -10.30 -11.57 -1.96
N SER A 360 -9.44 -10.57 -1.74
CA SER A 360 -9.11 -9.54 -2.74
C SER A 360 -7.63 -9.58 -3.07
N ALA A 361 -7.33 -9.51 -4.36
CA ALA A 361 -6.00 -9.30 -4.90
C ALA A 361 -6.15 -8.78 -6.34
N PRO A 362 -5.09 -8.19 -6.91
CA PRO A 362 -4.99 -7.92 -8.33
C PRO A 362 -5.45 -9.10 -9.18
N THR A 363 -6.40 -8.89 -10.07
CA THR A 363 -7.05 -9.93 -10.86
C THR A 363 -6.58 -9.86 -12.31
N VAL A 364 -6.31 -11.00 -12.94
CA VAL A 364 -6.08 -11.04 -14.40
C VAL A 364 -7.41 -10.70 -15.10
N ASP A 365 -7.53 -9.45 -15.55
CA ASP A 365 -8.77 -8.84 -16.06
C ASP A 365 -8.76 -8.64 -17.59
N GLY A 366 -7.62 -8.90 -18.25
CA GLY A 366 -7.47 -8.67 -19.69
C GLY A 366 -7.21 -7.20 -20.06
N VAL A 367 -7.16 -6.29 -19.08
CA VAL A 367 -7.00 -4.84 -19.29
C VAL A 367 -5.82 -4.30 -18.48
N PHE A 368 -5.97 -4.14 -17.17
CA PHE A 368 -4.89 -3.66 -16.31
C PHE A 368 -3.80 -4.74 -16.15
N LEU A 369 -4.23 -6.00 -16.02
CA LEU A 369 -3.40 -7.19 -16.08
C LEU A 369 -3.89 -8.04 -17.26
N PRO A 370 -3.34 -7.83 -18.47
CA PRO A 370 -3.79 -8.51 -19.68
C PRO A 370 -3.63 -10.03 -19.64
N LYS A 371 -2.66 -10.53 -18.87
CA LYS A 371 -2.29 -11.93 -18.76
C LYS A 371 -1.81 -12.23 -17.34
N ASP A 372 -1.66 -13.52 -17.08
CA ASP A 372 -0.89 -14.05 -15.96
C ASP A 372 0.48 -13.33 -15.82
N PRO A 373 0.82 -12.79 -14.63
CA PRO A 373 2.05 -12.03 -14.42
C PRO A 373 3.34 -12.81 -14.74
N ASP A 374 3.39 -14.13 -14.48
CA ASP A 374 4.56 -14.94 -14.83
C ASP A 374 4.76 -15.02 -16.34
N THR A 375 3.65 -15.10 -17.09
CA THR A 375 3.64 -15.04 -18.55
C THR A 375 4.12 -13.68 -19.05
N MET A 376 3.63 -12.58 -18.45
CA MET A 376 4.06 -11.22 -18.81
C MET A 376 5.57 -11.01 -18.58
N ILE A 377 6.12 -11.56 -17.49
CA ILE A 377 7.58 -11.55 -17.25
C ILE A 377 8.32 -12.32 -18.34
N LYS A 378 7.89 -13.54 -18.67
CA LYS A 378 8.55 -14.40 -19.67
C LYS A 378 8.55 -13.78 -21.05
N GLU A 379 7.48 -13.09 -21.42
CA GLU A 379 7.37 -12.36 -22.69
C GLU A 379 8.32 -11.15 -22.75
N GLY A 380 8.73 -10.60 -21.59
CA GLY A 380 9.68 -9.50 -21.52
C GLY A 380 9.14 -8.16 -22.04
N ASN A 381 7.84 -8.07 -22.31
CA ASN A 381 7.19 -6.89 -22.89
C ASN A 381 6.68 -5.93 -21.80
N PHE A 382 7.58 -5.45 -20.97
CA PHE A 382 7.30 -4.50 -19.88
C PHE A 382 8.29 -3.33 -19.88
N HIS A 383 8.00 -2.28 -19.12
CA HIS A 383 8.80 -1.05 -19.14
C HIS A 383 10.20 -1.28 -18.57
N ASN A 384 11.21 -0.69 -19.22
CA ASN A 384 12.58 -0.69 -18.70
C ASN A 384 12.65 0.16 -17.43
N THR A 385 12.57 -0.50 -16.28
CA THR A 385 12.44 0.12 -14.96
C THR A 385 13.63 -0.31 -14.09
N GLU A 386 14.24 0.64 -13.40
CA GLU A 386 15.27 0.34 -12.40
C GLU A 386 14.60 -0.10 -11.10
N VAL A 387 15.08 -1.20 -10.51
CA VAL A 387 14.41 -1.87 -9.38
C VAL A 387 15.36 -2.04 -8.20
N LEU A 388 14.89 -1.63 -7.02
CA LEU A 388 15.43 -2.01 -5.73
C LEU A 388 14.43 -2.95 -5.06
N LEU A 389 14.86 -4.13 -4.61
CA LEU A 389 13.98 -5.01 -3.84
C LEU A 389 14.72 -5.68 -2.69
N GLY A 390 13.96 -6.10 -1.68
CA GLY A 390 14.47 -6.77 -0.50
C GLY A 390 13.37 -7.43 0.31
N SER A 391 13.82 -8.18 1.31
CA SER A 391 12.99 -8.88 2.29
C SER A 391 13.61 -8.72 3.66
N ASN A 392 12.79 -8.85 4.69
CA ASN A 392 13.24 -8.97 6.06
C ASN A 392 13.79 -10.39 6.31
N GLN A 393 14.56 -10.56 7.38
CA GLN A 393 15.10 -11.87 7.76
C GLN A 393 13.98 -12.86 8.11
N ASP A 394 12.97 -12.37 8.82
CA ASP A 394 11.89 -13.16 9.41
C ASP A 394 10.53 -12.69 8.86
N GLU A 395 10.33 -12.81 7.54
CA GLU A 395 9.02 -12.58 6.91
C GLU A 395 7.95 -13.52 7.48
N ASP A 396 8.38 -14.71 7.91
CA ASP A 396 7.56 -15.79 8.43
C ASP A 396 8.28 -16.49 9.61
N ASP A 397 8.43 -15.83 10.77
CA ASP A 397 9.05 -16.50 11.93
C ASP A 397 8.17 -17.66 12.44
N LYS A 398 8.53 -18.89 12.05
CA LYS A 398 8.96 -20.00 12.93
C LYS A 398 9.06 -21.31 12.15
N ASP A 399 10.25 -21.89 12.05
CA ASP A 399 10.54 -23.33 11.85
C ASP A 399 9.77 -24.16 10.79
N ASN A 400 8.93 -23.58 9.93
CA ASN A 400 8.01 -24.35 9.07
C ASN A 400 7.83 -23.87 7.63
N PHE A 401 8.53 -22.82 7.18
CA PHE A 401 8.36 -22.36 5.80
C PHE A 401 9.68 -22.14 5.08
N LYS A 402 9.87 -22.89 3.99
CA LYS A 402 10.92 -22.63 2.99
C LYS A 402 10.36 -21.67 1.95
N THR A 403 10.60 -20.38 2.13
CA THR A 403 10.39 -19.40 1.05
C THR A 403 11.46 -19.63 -0.02
N THR A 404 11.03 -19.94 -1.24
CA THR A 404 11.96 -20.08 -2.37
C THR A 404 12.13 -18.72 -3.03
N SER A 405 13.17 -17.98 -2.68
CA SER A 405 13.59 -16.79 -3.41
C SER A 405 14.23 -17.22 -4.74
N ILE A 406 13.54 -17.03 -5.86
CA ILE A 406 14.11 -17.25 -7.19
C ILE A 406 14.86 -15.97 -7.61
N ASN A 407 16.20 -16.05 -7.70
CA ASN A 407 17.05 -14.97 -8.19
C ASN A 407 16.71 -14.65 -9.65
N ILE A 408 16.14 -13.47 -9.91
CA ILE A 408 15.93 -12.97 -11.27
C ILE A 408 17.18 -12.16 -11.69
N GLY A 409 18.30 -12.85 -11.95
CA GLY A 409 19.51 -12.28 -12.56
C GLY A 409 20.73 -12.09 -11.64
N ARG A 410 21.90 -11.83 -12.23
CA ARG A 410 23.16 -11.57 -11.50
C ARG A 410 23.21 -10.11 -11.02
N GLY A 411 22.73 -9.85 -9.81
CA GLY A 411 22.84 -8.55 -9.12
C GLY A 411 24.07 -8.46 -8.20
N VAL A 412 24.47 -7.24 -7.84
CA VAL A 412 25.49 -6.99 -6.80
C VAL A 412 24.80 -7.03 -5.44
N ARG A 413 25.22 -7.93 -4.54
CA ARG A 413 24.73 -7.98 -3.16
C ARG A 413 25.43 -6.90 -2.33
N GLY A 414 24.66 -6.06 -1.64
CA GLY A 414 25.16 -5.14 -0.63
C GLY A 414 24.52 -5.44 0.72
N ARG A 415 25.30 -5.41 1.80
CA ARG A 415 24.80 -5.36 3.18
C ARG A 415 24.68 -3.91 3.60
N LEU A 416 23.51 -3.49 4.08
CA LEU A 416 23.34 -2.22 4.76
C LEU A 416 22.99 -2.53 6.22
N SER A 417 23.77 -2.03 7.17
CA SER A 417 23.47 -2.11 8.60
C SER A 417 23.10 -0.71 9.09
N VAL A 418 21.89 -0.56 9.60
CA VAL A 418 21.44 0.64 10.31
C VAL A 418 20.86 0.19 11.64
N GLY A 419 21.47 0.59 12.76
CA GLY A 419 20.91 0.37 14.10
C GLY A 419 20.82 -1.08 14.58
N GLY A 420 21.58 -2.02 14.01
CA GLY A 420 21.57 -3.43 14.45
C GLY A 420 20.53 -4.32 13.79
N VAL A 421 19.74 -3.80 12.84
CA VAL A 421 18.89 -4.60 11.95
C VAL A 421 19.67 -4.93 10.68
N GLU A 422 19.80 -6.23 10.34
CA GLU A 422 20.36 -6.67 9.05
C GLU A 422 19.24 -6.74 8.01
N CYS A 423 19.21 -5.80 7.06
CA CYS A 423 18.31 -5.87 5.91
C CYS A 423 19.08 -6.40 4.67
N GLY A 424 18.53 -7.43 4.02
CA GLY A 424 19.05 -7.91 2.74
C GLY A 424 18.51 -7.05 1.59
N ALA A 425 19.38 -6.29 0.91
CA ALA A 425 19.00 -5.53 -0.29
C ALA A 425 19.64 -6.13 -1.54
N GLN A 426 18.85 -6.33 -2.60
CA GLN A 426 19.34 -6.71 -3.92
C GLN A 426 18.99 -5.60 -4.94
N VAL A 427 20.03 -5.08 -5.60
CA VAL A 427 19.89 -4.06 -6.65
C VAL A 427 20.07 -4.71 -8.02
N TYR A 428 19.10 -4.53 -8.91
CA TYR A 428 19.17 -5.04 -10.28
C TYR A 428 19.28 -3.88 -11.27
N VAL A 429 20.36 -3.85 -12.06
CA VAL A 429 20.56 -2.90 -13.17
C VAL A 429 20.88 -3.70 -14.44
N ARG A 430 20.09 -3.53 -15.51
CA ARG A 430 20.39 -4.13 -16.81
C ARG A 430 21.52 -3.35 -17.50
N ARG A 431 22.58 -4.05 -17.93
CA ARG A 431 23.75 -3.47 -18.63
C ARG A 431 23.34 -2.71 -19.90
N GLY A 432 23.47 -1.39 -19.86
CA GLY A 432 23.65 -0.51 -21.03
C GLY A 432 24.79 0.46 -20.71
N GLU A 433 25.88 0.36 -21.45
CA GLU A 433 27.07 1.23 -21.49
C GLU A 433 27.48 1.99 -20.21
N VAL A 434 28.46 1.44 -19.49
CA VAL A 434 29.20 2.17 -18.45
C VAL A 434 30.14 3.19 -19.13
N ARG A 435 29.70 4.44 -19.28
CA ARG A 435 30.64 5.57 -19.38
C ARG A 435 31.09 5.92 -17.95
N ARG A 436 32.35 5.59 -17.63
CA ARG A 436 33.03 6.03 -16.40
C ARG A 436 32.97 7.57 -16.31
N ARG A 437 32.22 8.10 -15.34
CA ARG A 437 32.47 9.44 -14.79
C ARG A 437 32.94 9.26 -13.35
N THR A 438 34.23 9.48 -13.13
CA THR A 438 34.83 9.63 -11.81
C THR A 438 34.42 10.97 -11.22
N TYR A 439 33.70 10.95 -10.10
CA TYR A 439 33.59 12.10 -9.19
C TYR A 439 34.61 11.90 -8.07
N THR A 440 35.63 12.75 -8.04
CA THR A 440 36.53 12.92 -6.90
C THR A 440 35.82 13.79 -5.86
N SER A 441 35.49 13.24 -4.69
CA SER A 441 35.29 14.07 -3.50
C SER A 441 36.63 14.22 -2.77
N ALA A 442 36.96 15.47 -2.47
CA ALA A 442 38.12 15.82 -1.68
C ALA A 442 37.87 15.54 -0.19
N ARG A 443 38.94 15.16 0.51
CA ARG A 443 39.12 14.99 1.98
C ARG A 443 38.75 13.63 2.57
N GLY A 444 39.65 12.68 2.34
CA GLY A 444 40.56 12.14 3.38
C GLY A 444 39.97 11.39 4.58
N ALA A 445 39.88 10.06 4.49
CA ALA A 445 40.43 9.14 5.48
C ALA A 445 40.57 7.74 4.84
N ARG A 446 41.79 7.20 4.83
CA ARG A 446 42.08 5.85 4.35
C ARG A 446 41.89 4.85 5.50
N LEU A 447 41.23 3.74 5.23
CA LEU A 447 41.57 2.44 5.82
C LEU A 447 41.68 1.43 4.69
N ARG A 448 42.90 0.93 4.49
CA ARG A 448 43.24 -0.13 3.55
C ARG A 448 43.18 -1.46 4.29
N THR A 449 42.58 -2.47 3.67
CA THR A 449 43.14 -3.84 3.63
C THR A 449 42.60 -4.56 2.38
N PRO A 450 43.43 -5.39 1.70
CA PRO A 450 43.12 -5.95 0.38
C PRO A 450 42.46 -7.33 0.49
N VAL A 451 41.56 -7.68 -0.44
CA VAL A 451 41.20 -9.08 -0.70
C VAL A 451 41.60 -9.40 -2.15
N LEU A 452 42.53 -10.34 -2.29
CA LEU A 452 42.99 -10.90 -3.56
C LEU A 452 41.84 -11.61 -4.28
N ALA A 453 41.74 -11.39 -5.59
CA ALA A 453 40.94 -12.20 -6.49
C ALA A 453 41.83 -13.28 -7.15
N HIS A 454 41.51 -14.55 -6.95
CA HIS A 454 42.01 -15.64 -7.79
C HIS A 454 40.95 -16.04 -8.81
N VAL A 455 41.34 -15.99 -10.08
CA VAL A 455 40.61 -16.51 -11.23
C VAL A 455 40.95 -17.99 -11.38
N ALA A 456 39.94 -18.85 -11.52
CA ALA A 456 40.14 -20.23 -11.98
C ALA A 456 39.12 -20.55 -13.09
N GLN A 457 39.67 -21.01 -14.22
CA GLN A 457 38.97 -21.43 -15.44
C GLN A 457 38.32 -22.80 -15.25
N ALA A 458 37.23 -23.04 -15.98
CA ALA A 458 36.57 -24.33 -16.11
C ALA A 458 37.13 -25.12 -17.31
N SER A 459 37.22 -26.44 -17.18
CA SER A 459 37.38 -27.38 -18.29
C SER A 459 36.57 -28.66 -18.04
N ASP A 460 35.85 -29.10 -19.07
CA ASP A 460 35.01 -30.30 -19.18
C ASP A 460 35.75 -31.63 -18.94
N THR A 461 35.05 -32.65 -18.43
CA THR A 461 34.89 -34.01 -19.01
C THR A 461 34.12 -34.99 -18.09
N GLN A 462 33.26 -35.82 -18.69
CA GLN A 462 32.47 -36.96 -18.14
C GLN A 462 33.25 -38.32 -18.23
N PRO A 463 32.71 -39.55 -17.92
CA PRO A 463 31.80 -40.07 -16.87
C PRO A 463 32.19 -41.45 -16.21
N LEU A 464 31.58 -41.78 -15.04
CA LEU A 464 31.17 -43.11 -14.43
C LEU A 464 32.22 -44.23 -14.08
N PRO A 465 31.94 -45.29 -13.25
CA PRO A 465 30.73 -45.73 -12.50
C PRO A 465 30.92 -46.23 -11.02
N GLY A 466 29.83 -46.53 -10.28
CA GLY A 466 29.82 -47.58 -9.22
C GLY A 466 28.99 -47.35 -7.92
N VAL A 467 27.74 -47.88 -7.90
CA VAL A 467 27.01 -48.65 -6.83
C VAL A 467 27.37 -48.37 -5.34
N ALA A 468 26.47 -48.04 -4.39
CA ALA A 468 25.29 -48.79 -3.95
C ALA A 468 24.32 -47.94 -3.07
N THR A 469 23.11 -48.48 -2.96
CA THR A 469 21.86 -47.99 -2.34
C THR A 469 21.83 -47.91 -0.81
N HIS A 470 21.13 -46.91 -0.25
CA HIS A 470 20.32 -47.08 0.96
C HIS A 470 19.16 -46.07 1.04
N THR A 471 17.94 -46.61 1.02
CA THR A 471 16.66 -45.93 1.28
C THR A 471 16.33 -45.91 2.78
N PRO A 472 15.78 -44.81 3.36
CA PRO A 472 15.24 -44.83 4.73
C PRO A 472 13.76 -45.26 4.76
N ARG A 473 13.41 -46.12 5.73
CA ARG A 473 12.05 -46.54 6.11
C ARG A 473 11.32 -45.48 6.97
N PRO A 474 9.97 -45.48 6.99
CA PRO A 474 9.15 -44.61 7.85
C PRO A 474 9.01 -45.17 9.29
N PRO A 475 8.69 -44.31 10.29
CA PRO A 475 8.55 -44.74 11.68
C PRO A 475 7.19 -45.39 11.97
N SER A 476 7.23 -46.45 12.79
CA SER A 476 6.13 -47.28 13.28
C SER A 476 5.57 -46.80 14.63
N HIS A 477 4.24 -46.82 14.76
CA HIS A 477 3.50 -46.73 16.04
C HIS A 477 3.67 -48.00 16.91
N PRO A 478 3.55 -47.91 18.26
CA PRO A 478 3.31 -49.07 19.11
C PRO A 478 1.82 -49.34 19.37
N ASN A 479 1.53 -50.63 19.54
CA ASN A 479 0.23 -51.31 19.57
C ASN A 479 -0.66 -51.02 20.79
N ALA A 480 -1.96 -51.27 20.55
CA ALA A 480 -3.12 -51.25 21.43
C ALA A 480 -3.30 -52.52 22.29
N THR A 481 -4.24 -52.49 23.25
CA THR A 481 -5.25 -53.56 23.50
C THR A 481 -6.37 -53.05 24.45
N PRO A 482 -7.57 -53.71 24.52
CA PRO A 482 -8.87 -53.04 24.35
C PRO A 482 -9.90 -53.35 25.46
N LEU A 483 -11.11 -52.79 25.33
CA LEU A 483 -12.44 -53.20 25.87
C LEU A 483 -13.37 -51.99 25.61
N ALA A 484 -14.67 -52.02 25.32
CA ALA A 484 -15.65 -53.00 24.88
C ALA A 484 -16.90 -52.18 24.46
N GLN A 485 -17.55 -52.48 23.32
CA GLN A 485 -18.89 -51.95 23.00
C GLN A 485 -19.98 -52.87 23.58
N PRO A 486 -21.20 -52.37 23.82
CA PRO A 486 -22.40 -53.18 23.71
C PRO A 486 -23.28 -52.75 22.53
N ASP A 487 -23.44 -53.73 21.64
CA ASP A 487 -24.64 -54.19 20.93
C ASP A 487 -25.76 -53.25 20.47
N LYS A 488 -26.13 -53.46 19.19
CA LYS A 488 -27.47 -53.26 18.64
C LYS A 488 -28.23 -54.59 18.66
N SER A 489 -29.43 -54.63 19.23
CA SER A 489 -30.48 -55.55 18.75
C SER A 489 -31.90 -55.01 18.99
N ASN A 490 -32.64 -54.96 17.88
CA ASN A 490 -34.07 -55.22 17.69
C ASN A 490 -35.08 -54.98 18.83
N PHE A 491 -36.04 -54.07 18.57
CA PHE A 491 -37.46 -54.39 18.72
C PHE A 491 -38.28 -53.84 17.55
N SER A 492 -39.23 -54.65 17.14
CA SER A 492 -40.07 -54.53 15.96
C SER A 492 -41.49 -54.05 16.30
N LYS A 493 -42.15 -53.49 15.27
CA LYS A 493 -43.60 -53.50 14.95
C LYS A 493 -44.54 -52.42 15.53
N ALA A 494 -45.20 -51.77 14.54
CA ALA A 494 -46.63 -51.46 14.42
C ALA A 494 -47.30 -50.55 15.47
N GLY A 495 -48.17 -49.60 15.17
CA GLY A 495 -48.81 -49.17 13.93
C GLY A 495 -49.91 -48.13 14.27
N THR A 496 -50.44 -47.49 13.22
CA THR A 496 -51.78 -46.90 13.08
C THR A 496 -52.28 -45.77 14.01
N ALA A 497 -52.47 -44.61 13.36
CA ALA A 497 -53.73 -43.85 13.22
C ALA A 497 -54.50 -43.30 14.45
N GLY A 498 -54.72 -41.99 14.41
CA GLY A 498 -56.03 -41.36 14.67
C GLY A 498 -56.37 -41.01 16.12
N THR A 499 -56.27 -39.72 16.48
CA THR A 499 -57.39 -38.77 16.66
C THR A 499 -56.83 -37.40 16.99
#